data_AF-A0A3D3TM23-F1
#
_entry.id   AF-A0A3D3TM23-F1
#
_cell.length_a   1.000
_cell.length_b   1.000
_cell.length_c   1.000
_cell.angle_alpha   90.00
_cell.angle_beta   90.00
_cell.angle_gamma   90.00
#
_symmetry.space_group_name_H-M   'P 1'
#
loop_
_entity.id
_entity.type
_entity.pdbx_description
1 polymer ?
#
loop_
_entity_poly.entity_id
_entity_poly.type
_entity_poly.pdbx_seq_one_letter_code
_entity_poly.pdbx_strand_id
1 'polypeptide(L)'
;MREVLSLFFCSKNRDVETFLREKAITFEKASRARTYLILDEEALTDGKINIIAYFTVSTKALNLREGISKNVRKHLDGLGNKRSSTFVVTSLASLERTMLIARR
;
A
#
# COMPACT_ATOMS: atom_id res chain seq x y z
N MET A 1 8.93 -9.69 -14.67
CA MET A 1 8.22 -9.05 -13.53
C MET A 1 6.70 -9.00 -13.73
N ARG A 2 6.16 -8.38 -14.80
CA ARG A 2 4.70 -8.38 -15.05
C ARG A 2 4.08 -9.77 -15.11
N GLU A 3 4.76 -10.71 -15.75
CA GLU A 3 4.35 -12.12 -15.84
C GLU A 3 4.20 -12.74 -14.44
N VAL A 4 5.21 -12.59 -13.58
CA VAL A 4 5.18 -13.07 -12.19
C VAL A 4 4.01 -12.48 -11.41
N LEU A 5 3.77 -11.16 -11.51
CA LEU A 5 2.65 -10.53 -10.82
C LEU A 5 1.29 -11.01 -11.34
N SER A 6 1.19 -11.32 -12.63
CA SER A 6 -0.04 -11.85 -13.25
C SER A 6 -0.44 -13.23 -12.70
N LEU A 7 0.51 -13.99 -12.14
CA LEU A 7 0.27 -15.28 -11.50
C LEU A 7 -0.23 -15.16 -10.06
N PHE A 8 -0.19 -13.97 -9.45
CA PHE A 8 -0.75 -13.76 -8.13
C PHE A 8 -2.27 -13.85 -8.18
N PHE A 9 -2.87 -14.67 -7.33
CA PHE A 9 -4.33 -14.87 -7.26
C PHE A 9 -4.81 -14.68 -5.82
N CYS A 10 -5.96 -14.02 -5.65
CA CYS A 10 -6.59 -13.83 -4.34
C CYS A 10 -8.11 -14.01 -4.47
N SER A 11 -8.61 -15.17 -4.08
CA SER A 11 -10.05 -15.49 -4.09
C SER A 11 -10.88 -14.60 -3.15
N LYS A 12 -10.27 -14.13 -2.05
CA LYS A 12 -10.94 -13.36 -0.99
C LYS A 12 -11.19 -11.91 -1.38
N ASN A 13 -10.31 -11.32 -2.20
CA ASN A 13 -10.41 -9.91 -2.56
C ASN A 13 -9.83 -9.65 -3.95
N ARG A 14 -10.71 -9.43 -4.92
CA ARG A 14 -10.34 -9.16 -6.31
C ARG A 14 -9.64 -7.81 -6.49
N ASP A 15 -9.91 -6.81 -5.64
CA ASP A 15 -9.26 -5.51 -5.73
C ASP A 15 -7.78 -5.61 -5.35
N VAL A 16 -7.46 -6.47 -4.37
CA VAL A 16 -6.08 -6.80 -3.97
C VAL A 16 -5.35 -7.49 -5.14
N GLU A 17 -5.97 -8.48 -5.77
CA GLU A 17 -5.41 -9.12 -6.96
C GLU A 17 -5.17 -8.13 -8.11
N THR A 18 -6.20 -7.34 -8.45
CA THR A 18 -6.18 -6.38 -9.55
C THR A 18 -5.12 -5.29 -9.31
N PHE A 19 -5.00 -4.81 -8.06
CA PHE A 19 -3.98 -3.83 -7.71
C PHE A 19 -2.58 -4.36 -7.99
N LEU A 20 -2.24 -5.56 -7.52
CA LEU A 20 -0.90 -6.10 -7.71
C LEU A 20 -0.59 -6.36 -9.20
N ARG A 21 -1.56 -6.92 -9.94
CA ARG A 21 -1.40 -7.26 -11.36
C ARG A 21 -1.28 -6.04 -12.25
N GLU A 22 -2.08 -5.00 -12.01
CA GLU A 22 -2.24 -3.90 -12.96
C GLU A 22 -1.62 -2.58 -12.51
N LYS A 23 -1.62 -2.30 -11.20
CA LYS A 23 -1.33 -0.96 -10.66
C LYS A 23 0.01 -0.85 -9.95
N ALA A 24 0.46 -1.91 -9.25
CA ALA A 24 1.65 -1.88 -8.41
C ALA A 24 2.89 -1.34 -9.15
N ILE A 25 3.21 -1.87 -10.34
CA ILE A 25 4.36 -1.41 -11.14
C ILE A 25 4.22 0.07 -11.53
N THR A 26 3.03 0.51 -11.91
CA THR A 26 2.79 1.90 -12.30
C THR A 26 2.97 2.84 -11.10
N PHE A 27 2.52 2.42 -9.92
CA PHE A 27 2.65 3.18 -8.68
C PHE A 27 4.11 3.25 -8.22
N GLU A 28 4.85 2.15 -8.36
CA GLU A 28 6.29 2.08 -8.10
C GLU A 28 7.07 3.04 -9.01
N LYS A 29 6.82 2.98 -10.33
CA LYS A 29 7.46 3.85 -11.33
C LYS A 29 7.17 5.33 -11.10
N ALA A 30 5.94 5.64 -10.68
CA ALA A 30 5.52 7.01 -10.39
C ALA A 30 5.98 7.50 -9.00
N SER A 31 6.75 6.71 -8.25
CA SER A 31 7.12 7.00 -6.85
C SER A 31 5.93 7.32 -5.95
N ARG A 32 4.75 6.78 -6.28
CA ARG A 32 3.50 7.00 -5.54
C ARG A 32 3.37 6.02 -4.38
N ALA A 33 3.94 4.83 -4.53
CA ALA A 33 3.95 3.80 -3.51
C ALA A 33 5.13 2.85 -3.73
N ARG A 34 5.50 2.14 -2.66
CA ARG A 34 6.43 1.01 -2.69
C ARG A 34 5.67 -0.27 -2.39
N THR A 35 5.75 -1.26 -3.27
CA THR A 35 5.11 -2.57 -3.08
C THR A 35 6.14 -3.63 -2.75
N TYR A 36 5.93 -4.32 -1.62
CA TYR A 36 6.79 -5.40 -1.13
C TYR A 36 6.06 -6.74 -1.30
N LEU A 37 6.74 -7.71 -1.90
CA LEU A 37 6.23 -9.05 -2.13
C LEU A 37 6.68 -9.97 -1.00
N ILE A 38 5.80 -10.86 -0.57
CA ILE A 38 6.12 -11.96 0.34
C ILE A 38 6.11 -13.22 -0.51
N LEU A 39 7.28 -13.86 -0.57
CA LEU A 39 7.51 -15.06 -1.37
C LEU A 39 7.47 -16.31 -0.50
N ASP A 40 7.07 -17.41 -1.11
CA ASP A 40 7.21 -18.75 -0.55
C ASP A 40 8.69 -19.17 -0.57
N GLU A 41 9.23 -19.49 0.60
CA GLU A 41 10.65 -19.81 0.77
C GLU A 41 11.02 -21.16 0.15
N GLU A 42 10.13 -22.17 0.23
CA GLU A 42 10.37 -23.49 -0.35
C GLU A 42 10.39 -23.39 -1.88
N ALA A 43 9.40 -22.71 -2.46
CA ALA A 43 9.35 -22.47 -3.89
C ALA A 43 10.56 -21.66 -4.38
N LEU A 44 11.01 -20.68 -3.60
CA LEU A 44 12.18 -19.87 -3.95
C LEU A 44 13.47 -20.69 -3.95
N THR A 45 13.60 -21.63 -3.02
CA THR A 45 14.72 -22.58 -2.97
C THR A 45 14.77 -23.45 -4.23
N ASP A 46 13.61 -23.81 -4.79
CA ASP A 46 13.45 -24.51 -6.07
C ASP A 46 13.61 -23.59 -7.31
N GLY A 47 14.00 -22.32 -7.12
CA GLY A 47 14.14 -21.33 -8.20
C GLY A 47 12.82 -20.81 -8.76
N LYS A 48 11.70 -21.02 -8.06
CA LYS A 48 10.36 -20.58 -8.48
C LYS A 48 9.92 -19.36 -7.66
N ILE A 49 9.40 -18.35 -8.35
CA ILE A 49 8.81 -17.19 -7.66
C ILE A 49 7.32 -17.46 -7.43
N ASN A 50 6.97 -17.79 -6.18
CA ASN A 50 5.59 -17.93 -5.75
C ASN A 50 5.23 -16.82 -4.75
N ILE A 51 4.32 -15.92 -5.13
CA ILE A 51 3.89 -14.80 -4.29
C ILE A 51 2.72 -15.26 -3.42
N ILE A 52 2.94 -15.29 -2.10
CA ILE A 52 1.95 -15.72 -1.10
C ILE A 52 1.23 -14.56 -0.43
N ALA A 53 1.79 -13.35 -0.47
CA ALA A 53 1.16 -12.11 0.00
C ALA A 53 1.95 -10.89 -0.51
N TYR A 54 1.41 -9.69 -0.32
CA TYR A 54 2.14 -8.45 -0.54
C TYR A 54 1.60 -7.35 0.38
N PHE A 55 2.36 -6.28 0.55
CA PHE A 55 1.87 -5.03 1.13
C PHE A 55 2.39 -3.83 0.35
N THR A 56 1.65 -2.73 0.39
CA THR A 56 2.02 -1.50 -0.30
C THR A 56 2.00 -0.31 0.64
N VAL A 57 3.09 0.44 0.66
CA VAL A 57 3.26 1.65 1.44
C VAL A 57 3.20 2.85 0.51
N SER A 58 2.27 3.77 0.74
CA SER A 58 2.19 5.01 -0.05
C SER A 58 2.19 6.24 0.84
N THR A 59 2.97 7.25 0.49
CA THR A 59 2.93 8.58 1.11
C THR A 59 2.01 9.48 0.28
N LYS A 60 0.91 9.94 0.87
CA LYS A 60 0.03 10.93 0.28
C LYS A 60 0.10 12.22 1.07
N ALA A 61 0.42 13.31 0.39
CA ALA A 61 0.24 14.65 0.92
C ALA A 61 -1.26 14.95 1.00
N LEU A 62 -1.81 15.12 2.20
CA LEU A 62 -3.13 15.70 2.40
C LEU A 62 -2.98 17.22 2.54
N ASN A 63 -3.54 17.94 1.58
CA ASN A 63 -3.67 19.39 1.67
C ASN A 63 -4.97 19.72 2.38
N LEU A 64 -4.88 20.47 3.48
CA LEU A 64 -6.07 20.93 4.18
C LEU A 64 -6.61 22.20 3.53
N ARG A 65 -7.93 22.20 3.26
CA ARG A 65 -8.62 23.43 2.86
C ARG A 65 -8.60 24.47 3.98
N GLU A 66 -8.63 25.74 3.59
CA GLU A 66 -8.85 26.83 4.54
C GLU A 66 -10.21 26.66 5.24
N GLY A 67 -10.28 27.00 6.53
CA GLY A 67 -11.50 26.85 7.35
C GLY A 67 -11.64 25.54 8.14
N ILE A 68 -10.73 24.58 8.04
CA ILE A 68 -10.73 23.41 8.96
C ILE A 68 -10.39 23.84 10.40
N SER A 69 -11.18 23.37 11.37
CA SER A 69 -11.05 23.73 12.78
C SER A 69 -9.71 23.29 13.39
N LYS A 70 -9.24 24.04 14.40
CA LYS A 70 -7.98 23.76 15.10
C LYS A 70 -7.95 22.35 15.71
N ASN A 71 -9.08 21.83 16.17
CA ASN A 71 -9.17 20.48 16.76
C ASN A 71 -8.99 19.39 15.70
N VAL A 72 -9.59 19.56 14.51
CA VAL A 72 -9.42 18.61 13.40
C VAL A 72 -7.98 18.64 12.91
N ARG A 73 -7.35 19.81 12.79
CA ARG A 73 -5.92 19.91 12.46
C ARG A 73 -5.05 19.16 13.46
N LYS A 74 -5.23 19.41 14.76
CA LYS A 74 -4.48 18.74 15.84
C LYS A 74 -4.63 17.21 15.82
N HIS A 75 -5.82 16.72 15.49
CA HIS A 75 -6.08 15.29 15.37
C HIS A 75 -5.38 14.66 14.15
N LEU A 76 -5.36 15.36 13.01
CA LEU A 76 -4.71 14.91 11.78
C LEU A 76 -3.19 15.01 11.83
N ASP A 77 -2.67 16.02 12.53
CA ASP A 77 -1.25 16.27 12.74
C ASP A 77 -0.55 15.10 13.43
N GLY A 78 -1.22 14.46 14.41
CA GLY A 78 -0.68 13.37 15.24
C GLY A 78 0.50 13.75 16.15
N LEU A 79 1.30 14.74 15.75
CA LEU A 79 2.55 15.21 16.35
C LEU A 79 2.45 16.64 16.92
N GLY A 80 1.26 17.26 16.85
CA GLY A 80 0.96 18.52 17.53
C GLY A 80 1.68 19.76 16.98
N ASN A 81 2.19 19.74 15.75
CA ASN A 81 3.03 20.82 15.24
C ASN A 81 2.19 21.92 14.55
N LYS A 82 2.25 23.15 15.10
CA LYS A 82 1.23 24.20 14.88
C LYS A 82 1.17 24.87 13.49
N ARG A 83 1.92 24.43 12.46
CA ARG A 83 2.10 25.25 11.24
C ARG A 83 2.26 24.50 9.90
N SER A 84 1.86 23.23 9.76
CA SER A 84 1.91 22.59 8.44
C SER A 84 0.55 22.63 7.73
N SER A 85 0.50 23.15 6.49
CA SER A 85 -0.68 23.10 5.60
C SER A 85 -0.78 21.77 4.83
N THR A 86 0.28 20.97 4.89
CA THR A 86 0.42 19.70 4.16
C THR A 86 0.86 18.61 5.14
N PHE A 87 0.07 17.53 5.20
CA PHE A 87 0.36 16.36 6.02
C PHE A 87 0.82 15.21 5.14
N VAL A 88 1.97 14.63 5.43
CA VAL A 88 2.40 13.38 4.79
C VAL A 88 1.72 12.24 5.52
N VAL A 89 0.69 11.67 4.90
CA VAL A 89 0.00 10.49 5.42
C VAL A 89 0.60 9.26 4.76
N THR A 90 1.18 8.40 5.58
CA THR A 90 1.61 7.08 5.15
C THR A 90 0.42 6.13 5.28
N SER A 91 -0.26 5.85 4.17
CA SER A 91 -1.31 4.84 4.15
C SER A 91 -0.70 3.50 3.76
N LEU A 92 -0.79 2.52 4.66
CA LEU A 92 -0.72 1.12 4.28
C LEU A 92 -2.03 0.81 3.57
N ALA A 93 -2.01 0.78 2.23
CA ALA A 93 -3.17 0.43 1.44
C ALA A 93 -3.36 -1.09 1.48
N SER A 94 -3.87 -1.57 2.61
CA SER A 94 -4.63 -2.81 2.67
C SER A 94 -6.06 -2.37 2.94
N LEU A 95 -6.94 -2.57 1.96
CA LEU A 95 -8.36 -2.25 2.08
C LEU A 95 -8.87 -2.92 3.36
N GLU A 96 -9.26 -2.07 4.30
CA GLU A 96 -9.75 -2.35 5.65
C GLU A 96 -8.76 -3.00 6.61
N ARG A 97 -8.44 -2.24 7.66
CA ARG A 97 -7.82 -2.58 8.94
C ARG A 97 -7.22 -3.99 9.04
N THR A 98 -5.93 -4.01 9.35
CA THR A 98 -5.07 -5.18 9.53
C THR A 98 -4.32 -5.53 8.25
N MET A 99 -3.02 -5.77 8.41
CA MET A 99 -2.17 -6.56 7.54
C MET A 99 -2.99 -7.72 6.95
N LEU A 100 -3.62 -7.52 5.80
CA LEU A 100 -4.34 -8.60 5.14
C LEU A 100 -3.25 -9.42 4.48
N ILE A 101 -2.73 -10.36 5.26
CA ILE A 101 -1.97 -11.48 4.72
C ILE A 101 -2.94 -12.10 3.71
N ALA A 102 -2.74 -11.80 2.43
CA ALA A 102 -3.46 -12.43 1.35
C ALA A 102 -2.97 -13.88 1.21
N ARG A 103 -3.01 -14.66 2.31
CA ARG A 103 -2.82 -16.10 2.26
C ARG A 103 -3.88 -16.62 1.29
N ARG A 104 -3.39 -17.15 0.18
CA ARG A 104 -4.15 -18.01 -0.72
C ARG A 104 -4.94 -19.02 0.10
#